data_AF-A0AAD1QXU7-F1
#
_entry.id   AF-A0AAD1QXU7-F1
#
_cell.length_a   1.000
_cell.length_b   1.000
_cell.length_c   1.000
_cell.angle_alpha   90.00
_cell.angle_beta   90.00
_cell.angle_gamma   90.00
#
_symmetry.space_group_name_H-M   'P 1'
#
loop_
_entity.id
_entity.type
_entity.pdbx_description
1 polymer ?
#
loop_
_entity_poly.entity_id
_entity_poly.type
_entity_poly.pdbx_seq_one_letter_code
_entity_poly.pdbx_strand_id
1 'polypeptide(L)'
;MRQFLAAAPDPTSQASSEAYPPSEASTPHSLSPGRDDSRETPPADWLALLRALSTRADLTQATSALQTSIRADLQLMRADIQGMADCMAQIEADHDSLTAAQAAQVASHSKQTAQMHIEDLDNRGRRQNLQIRGLQEGEDTPAQLKDTLNDLLSRPRETPIEFVRAHRALRLRGPPEAPPRDVICCLELYALKEEILHEARNRGEITHEGQHVKLYPDLCPTTLGYRIER
;
A
#
# COMPACT_ATOMS: atom_id res chain seq x y z
N MET A 1 -15.19 -25.14 21.23
CA MET A 1 -16.47 -24.62 20.70
C MET A 1 -16.16 -23.72 19.50
N ARG A 2 -16.43 -24.19 18.28
CA ARG A 2 -16.26 -23.46 17.01
C ARG A 2 -17.55 -22.68 16.70
N GLN A 3 -17.45 -21.42 16.31
CA GLN A 3 -18.51 -20.62 15.68
C GLN A 3 -17.86 -19.93 14.46
N PHE A 4 -17.93 -20.53 13.27
CA PHE A 4 -18.91 -20.34 12.19
C PHE A 4 -18.83 -18.96 11.51
N LEU A 5 -18.10 -18.97 10.38
CA LEU A 5 -18.10 -17.99 9.29
C LEU A 5 -19.47 -17.96 8.59
N ALA A 6 -19.98 -16.76 8.35
CA ALA A 6 -21.14 -16.52 7.49
C ALA A 6 -20.68 -16.34 6.05
N ALA A 7 -21.10 -17.25 5.18
CA ALA A 7 -20.97 -17.17 3.73
C ALA A 7 -22.16 -16.39 3.13
N ALA A 8 -21.88 -15.50 2.19
CA ALA A 8 -22.89 -14.83 1.37
C ALA A 8 -23.17 -15.64 0.08
N PRO A 9 -24.39 -15.55 -0.50
CA PRO A 9 -24.93 -16.56 -1.40
C PRO A 9 -24.62 -16.36 -2.89
N ASP A 10 -24.52 -17.48 -3.60
CA ASP A 10 -24.49 -17.62 -5.06
C ASP A 10 -25.79 -17.14 -5.72
N PRO A 11 -25.73 -16.43 -6.87
CA PRO A 11 -26.90 -16.17 -7.68
C PRO A 11 -27.03 -17.15 -8.86
N THR A 12 -28.13 -17.89 -8.81
CA THR A 12 -29.01 -18.21 -9.96
C THR A 12 -28.49 -19.16 -11.05
N SER A 13 -28.74 -20.45 -10.83
CA SER A 13 -29.06 -21.42 -11.87
C SER A 13 -30.47 -21.11 -12.41
N GLN A 14 -30.56 -20.65 -13.66
CA GLN A 14 -31.80 -20.65 -14.43
C GLN A 14 -31.71 -21.73 -15.50
N ALA A 15 -32.28 -22.89 -15.16
CA ALA A 15 -32.68 -23.91 -16.11
C ALA A 15 -34.14 -23.65 -16.51
N SER A 16 -34.41 -23.53 -17.79
CA SER A 16 -35.74 -23.56 -18.43
C SER A 16 -35.50 -24.06 -19.86
N SER A 17 -35.73 -25.33 -20.19
CA SER A 17 -37.02 -26.02 -20.42
C SER A 17 -37.59 -25.75 -21.81
N GLU A 18 -37.49 -26.73 -22.70
CA GLU A 18 -38.50 -27.15 -23.69
C GLU A 18 -37.91 -28.33 -24.49
N ALA A 19 -38.61 -29.40 -24.87
CA ALA A 19 -39.82 -30.07 -24.42
C ALA A 19 -39.80 -31.41 -25.19
N TYR A 20 -39.80 -32.54 -24.47
CA TYR A 20 -40.05 -33.85 -25.09
C TYR A 20 -41.57 -34.04 -25.18
N PRO A 21 -42.15 -34.37 -26.34
CA PRO A 21 -43.53 -34.83 -26.37
C PRO A 21 -43.64 -36.30 -25.94
N PRO A 22 -44.81 -36.71 -25.41
CA PRO A 22 -44.97 -37.89 -24.58
C PRO A 22 -45.23 -39.18 -25.37
N SER A 23 -44.93 -40.30 -24.70
CA SER A 23 -45.32 -41.65 -25.07
C SER A 23 -46.83 -41.83 -24.88
N GLU A 24 -47.54 -42.20 -25.94
CA GLU A 24 -48.92 -42.70 -25.85
C GLU A 24 -48.95 -44.22 -26.10
N ALA A 25 -49.75 -44.87 -25.25
CA ALA A 25 -49.95 -46.31 -25.18
C ALA A 25 -50.95 -46.83 -26.22
N SER A 26 -50.77 -48.09 -26.58
CA SER A 26 -51.55 -48.93 -27.48
C SER A 26 -53.06 -49.00 -27.20
N THR A 27 -53.88 -49.15 -28.27
CA THR A 27 -54.79 -50.30 -28.59
C THR A 27 -55.76 -49.92 -29.74
N PRO A 28 -56.54 -50.84 -30.35
CA PRO A 28 -56.10 -51.81 -31.36
C PRO A 28 -56.93 -51.69 -32.67
N HIS A 29 -56.30 -51.67 -33.85
CA HIS A 29 -57.04 -51.85 -35.10
C HIS A 29 -56.93 -53.28 -35.64
N SER A 30 -58.11 -53.87 -35.82
CA SER A 30 -58.40 -55.23 -36.24
C SER A 30 -57.79 -55.61 -37.59
N LEU A 31 -57.15 -56.79 -37.62
CA LEU A 31 -56.78 -57.49 -38.83
C LEU A 31 -58.01 -58.08 -39.53
N SER A 32 -58.12 -57.85 -40.83
CA SER A 32 -58.67 -58.80 -41.79
C SER A 32 -58.01 -58.60 -43.17
N PRO A 33 -57.82 -59.67 -43.96
CA PRO A 33 -56.69 -59.77 -44.86
C PRO A 33 -57.06 -59.37 -46.30
N GLY A 34 -56.52 -58.25 -46.77
CA GLY A 34 -56.41 -57.93 -48.19
C GLY A 34 -55.04 -58.36 -48.68
N ARG A 35 -54.97 -59.55 -49.26
CA ARG A 35 -53.77 -60.07 -49.93
C ARG A 35 -53.63 -59.30 -51.25
N ASP A 36 -52.84 -58.24 -51.26
CA ASP A 36 -52.41 -57.60 -52.51
C ASP A 36 -50.91 -57.86 -52.72
N ASP A 37 -50.66 -58.78 -53.64
CA ASP A 37 -49.36 -59.29 -54.04
C ASP A 37 -48.74 -58.31 -55.03
N SER A 38 -48.29 -57.16 -54.53
CA SER A 38 -47.49 -56.20 -55.31
C SER A 38 -46.06 -56.23 -54.79
N ARG A 39 -45.27 -57.16 -55.36
CA ARG A 39 -43.82 -57.26 -55.20
C ARG A 39 -43.19 -55.93 -55.61
N GLU A 40 -42.77 -55.13 -54.62
CA GLU A 40 -41.74 -54.11 -54.85
C GLU A 40 -40.50 -54.84 -55.39
N THR A 41 -40.16 -54.54 -56.64
CA THR A 41 -38.97 -55.08 -57.29
C THR A 41 -37.74 -54.64 -56.50
N PRO A 42 -36.87 -55.55 -56.03
CA PRO A 42 -35.60 -55.16 -55.44
C PRO A 42 -34.81 -54.34 -56.48
N PRO A 43 -34.07 -53.30 -56.07
CA PRO A 43 -33.33 -52.46 -57.00
C PRO A 43 -32.45 -53.33 -57.89
N ALA A 44 -32.56 -53.12 -59.20
CA ALA A 44 -32.11 -54.03 -60.26
C ALA A 44 -30.59 -54.28 -60.32
N ASP A 45 -29.81 -53.83 -59.33
CA ASP A 45 -28.40 -54.16 -59.23
C ASP A 45 -27.91 -54.19 -57.76
N TRP A 46 -28.34 -55.20 -57.00
CA TRP A 46 -27.85 -55.46 -55.64
C TRP A 46 -26.32 -55.65 -55.57
N LEU A 47 -25.70 -56.05 -56.69
CA LEU A 47 -24.25 -56.11 -56.84
C LEU A 47 -23.61 -54.72 -56.83
N ALA A 48 -24.29 -53.71 -57.37
CA ALA A 48 -23.84 -52.31 -57.27
C ALA A 48 -23.91 -51.82 -55.82
N LEU A 49 -24.96 -52.19 -55.07
CA LEU A 49 -25.08 -51.88 -53.65
C LEU A 49 -23.99 -52.56 -52.81
N LEU A 50 -23.66 -53.83 -53.08
CA LEU A 50 -22.57 -54.53 -52.38
C LEU A 50 -21.18 -53.98 -52.72
N ARG A 51 -20.95 -53.55 -53.96
CA ARG A 51 -19.70 -52.87 -54.36
C ARG A 51 -19.60 -51.45 -53.78
N ALA A 52 -20.74 -50.83 -53.48
CA ALA A 52 -20.81 -49.52 -52.83
C ALA A 52 -20.62 -49.60 -51.30
N LEU A 53 -20.66 -50.79 -50.70
CA LEU A 53 -20.27 -50.96 -49.30
C LEU A 53 -18.76 -50.72 -49.15
N SER A 54 -18.40 -49.92 -48.16
CA SER A 54 -17.00 -49.72 -47.79
C SER A 54 -16.34 -51.06 -47.49
N THR A 55 -15.19 -51.28 -48.11
CA THR A 55 -14.44 -52.50 -47.87
C THR A 55 -13.84 -52.46 -46.46
N ARG A 56 -13.51 -53.64 -45.93
CA ARG A 56 -12.77 -53.75 -44.66
C ARG A 56 -11.51 -52.88 -44.66
N ALA A 57 -10.85 -52.74 -45.80
CA ALA A 57 -9.67 -51.90 -45.97
C ALA A 57 -10.01 -50.41 -45.75
N ASP A 58 -11.08 -49.91 -46.36
CA ASP A 58 -11.53 -48.51 -46.23
C ASP A 58 -11.87 -48.17 -44.78
N LEU A 59 -12.53 -49.09 -44.07
CA LEU A 59 -12.83 -48.92 -42.64
C LEU A 59 -11.55 -48.90 -41.78
N THR A 60 -10.58 -49.77 -42.06
CA THR A 60 -9.28 -49.77 -41.35
C THR A 60 -8.46 -48.51 -41.65
N GLN A 61 -8.57 -47.96 -42.86
CA GLN A 61 -7.94 -46.71 -43.23
C GLN A 61 -8.59 -45.51 -42.53
N ALA A 62 -9.92 -45.42 -42.52
CA ALA A 62 -10.64 -44.36 -41.82
C ALA A 62 -10.36 -44.39 -40.31
N THR A 63 -10.36 -45.58 -39.69
CA THR A 63 -10.05 -45.74 -38.26
C THR A 63 -8.61 -45.39 -37.93
N SER A 64 -7.63 -45.79 -38.75
CA SER A 64 -6.23 -45.39 -38.55
C SER A 64 -6.03 -43.88 -38.75
N ALA A 65 -6.69 -43.27 -39.74
CA ALA A 65 -6.66 -41.83 -39.97
C ALA A 65 -7.26 -41.04 -38.79
N LEU A 66 -8.41 -41.47 -38.26
CA LEU A 66 -9.01 -40.89 -37.05
C LEU A 66 -8.08 -41.06 -35.85
N GLN A 67 -7.47 -42.22 -35.68
CA GLN A 67 -6.53 -42.47 -34.61
C GLN A 67 -5.29 -41.57 -34.70
N THR A 68 -4.80 -41.27 -35.91
CA THR A 68 -3.72 -40.29 -36.10
C THR A 68 -4.16 -38.87 -35.80
N SER A 69 -5.37 -38.46 -36.22
CA SER A 69 -5.92 -37.13 -35.94
C SER A 69 -6.07 -36.90 -34.43
N ILE A 70 -6.70 -37.84 -33.72
CA ILE A 70 -6.89 -37.74 -32.25
C ILE A 70 -5.55 -37.65 -31.54
N ARG A 71 -4.53 -38.42 -31.97
CA ARG A 71 -3.19 -38.33 -31.39
C ARG A 71 -2.56 -36.95 -31.62
N ALA A 72 -2.72 -36.39 -32.81
CA ALA A 72 -2.21 -35.04 -33.11
C ALA A 72 -2.92 -33.99 -32.24
N ASP A 73 -4.25 -34.04 -32.13
CA ASP A 73 -5.02 -33.11 -31.30
C ASP A 73 -4.64 -33.23 -29.81
N LEU A 74 -4.42 -34.45 -29.31
CA LEU A 74 -3.92 -34.68 -27.94
C LEU A 74 -2.51 -34.13 -27.71
N GLN A 75 -1.64 -34.16 -28.73
CA GLN A 75 -0.31 -33.55 -28.66
C GLN A 75 -0.40 -32.03 -28.63
N LEU A 76 -1.28 -31.44 -29.44
CA LEU A 76 -1.53 -30.00 -29.44
C LEU A 76 -2.11 -29.54 -28.09
N MET A 77 -3.16 -30.21 -27.59
CA MET A 77 -3.72 -29.90 -26.27
C MET A 77 -2.69 -30.02 -25.16
N ARG A 78 -1.80 -31.02 -25.21
CA ARG A 78 -0.70 -31.14 -24.24
C ARG A 78 0.25 -29.94 -24.32
N ALA A 79 0.62 -29.51 -25.52
CA ALA A 79 1.50 -28.36 -25.72
C ALA A 79 0.85 -27.07 -25.21
N ASP A 80 -0.44 -26.87 -25.49
CA ASP A 80 -1.21 -25.72 -25.00
C ASP A 80 -1.30 -25.71 -23.48
N ILE A 81 -1.60 -26.86 -22.85
CA ILE A 81 -1.62 -27.00 -21.39
C ILE A 81 -0.26 -26.66 -20.78
N GLN A 82 0.84 -27.10 -21.40
CA GLN A 82 2.17 -26.77 -20.94
C GLN A 82 2.45 -25.26 -21.08
N GLY A 83 2.11 -24.66 -22.22
CA GLY A 83 2.26 -23.22 -22.42
C GLY A 83 1.43 -22.39 -21.43
N MET A 84 0.22 -22.86 -21.10
CA MET A 84 -0.62 -22.25 -20.06
C MET A 84 0.03 -22.38 -18.67
N ALA A 85 0.60 -23.53 -18.34
CA ALA A 85 1.28 -23.74 -17.06
C ALA A 85 2.51 -22.83 -16.91
N ASP A 86 3.31 -22.69 -17.96
CA ASP A 86 4.48 -21.81 -17.97
C ASP A 86 4.07 -20.34 -17.87
N CYS A 87 3.01 -19.93 -18.58
CA CYS A 87 2.45 -18.58 -18.48
C CYS A 87 1.92 -18.29 -17.07
N MET A 88 1.25 -19.25 -16.45
CA MET A 88 0.75 -19.12 -15.08
C MET A 88 1.89 -18.94 -14.07
N ALA A 89 2.95 -19.74 -14.17
CA ALA A 89 4.14 -19.61 -13.33
C ALA A 89 4.81 -18.23 -13.49
N GLN A 90 4.87 -17.71 -14.72
CA GLN A 90 5.41 -16.37 -14.98
C GLN A 90 4.53 -15.28 -14.36
N ILE A 91 3.20 -15.38 -14.51
CA ILE A 91 2.26 -14.43 -13.91
C ILE A 91 2.36 -14.43 -12.40
N GLU A 92 2.49 -15.60 -11.76
CA GLU A 92 2.69 -15.71 -10.32
C GLU A 92 3.99 -15.02 -9.86
N ALA A 93 5.10 -15.25 -10.57
CA ALA A 93 6.38 -14.61 -10.27
C ALA A 93 6.32 -13.08 -10.45
N ASP A 94 5.67 -12.61 -11.52
CA ASP A 94 5.49 -11.18 -11.78
C ASP A 94 4.56 -10.54 -10.73
N HIS A 95 3.53 -11.26 -10.31
CA HIS A 95 2.61 -10.83 -9.25
C HIS A 95 3.33 -10.71 -7.90
N ASP A 96 4.15 -11.68 -7.53
CA ASP A 96 4.95 -11.65 -6.30
C ASP A 96 5.94 -10.48 -6.31
N SER A 97 6.60 -10.23 -7.45
CA SER A 97 7.50 -9.08 -7.61
C SER A 97 6.76 -7.73 -7.49
N LEU A 98 5.61 -7.61 -8.16
CA LEU A 98 4.80 -6.39 -8.14
C LEU A 98 4.23 -6.10 -6.75
N THR A 99 3.72 -7.12 -6.07
CA THR A 99 3.18 -6.99 -4.71
C THR A 99 4.28 -6.60 -3.72
N ALA A 100 5.49 -7.19 -3.82
CA ALA A 100 6.63 -6.80 -3.01
C ALA A 100 7.05 -5.34 -3.26
N ALA A 101 7.13 -4.91 -4.53
CA ALA A 101 7.46 -3.54 -4.90
C ALA A 101 6.41 -2.54 -4.38
N GLN A 102 5.12 -2.87 -4.53
CA GLN A 102 4.02 -2.05 -4.02
C GLN A 102 4.05 -1.94 -2.49
N ALA A 103 4.30 -3.05 -1.79
CA ALA A 103 4.43 -3.05 -0.33
C ALA A 103 5.60 -2.15 0.13
N ALA A 104 6.75 -2.23 -0.54
CA ALA A 104 7.91 -1.39 -0.25
C ALA A 104 7.62 0.10 -0.51
N GLN A 105 6.93 0.41 -1.61
CA GLN A 105 6.53 1.78 -1.94
C GLN A 105 5.55 2.35 -0.90
N VAL A 106 4.52 1.58 -0.52
CA VAL A 106 3.56 1.99 0.51
C VAL A 106 4.26 2.23 1.85
N ALA A 107 5.16 1.33 2.26
CA ALA A 107 5.93 1.48 3.49
C ALA A 107 6.85 2.71 3.48
N SER A 108 7.48 2.99 2.34
CA SER A 108 8.31 4.20 2.16
C SER A 108 7.48 5.47 2.28
N HIS A 109 6.34 5.51 1.59
CA HIS A 109 5.43 6.66 1.64
C HIS A 109 4.83 6.87 3.03
N SER A 110 4.41 5.80 3.71
CA SER A 110 3.91 5.87 5.08
C SER A 110 4.98 6.35 6.06
N LYS A 111 6.24 5.93 5.87
CA LYS A 111 7.37 6.40 6.68
C LYS A 111 7.62 7.90 6.45
N GLN A 112 7.64 8.35 5.20
CA GLN A 112 7.84 9.77 4.87
C GLN A 112 6.73 10.64 5.45
N THR A 113 5.47 10.24 5.28
CA THR A 113 4.32 10.98 5.83
C THR A 113 4.34 11.03 7.36
N ALA A 114 4.69 9.93 8.03
CA ALA A 114 4.89 9.90 9.48
C ALA A 114 6.03 10.83 9.92
N GLN A 115 7.16 10.85 9.21
CA GLN A 115 8.28 11.74 9.52
C GLN A 115 7.89 13.22 9.40
N MET A 116 7.18 13.60 8.34
CA MET A 116 6.67 14.98 8.19
C MET A 116 5.70 15.36 9.32
N HIS A 117 4.85 14.42 9.75
CA HIS A 117 3.93 14.66 10.85
C HIS A 117 4.64 14.83 12.20
N ILE A 118 5.63 13.98 12.48
CA ILE A 118 6.46 14.07 13.69
C ILE A 118 7.21 15.41 13.70
N GLU A 119 7.79 15.83 12.57
CA GLU A 119 8.45 17.13 12.46
C GLU A 119 7.52 18.31 12.75
N ASP A 120 6.30 18.30 12.19
CA ASP A 120 5.30 19.35 12.46
C ASP A 120 4.90 19.38 13.93
N LEU A 121 4.63 18.22 14.54
CA LEU A 121 4.28 18.12 15.97
C LEU A 121 5.42 18.60 16.87
N ASP A 122 6.66 18.19 16.60
CA ASP A 122 7.83 18.63 17.35
C ASP A 122 8.00 20.15 17.29
N ASN A 123 7.90 20.73 16.09
CA ASN A 123 8.02 22.18 15.94
C ASN A 123 6.87 22.93 16.61
N ARG A 124 5.63 22.43 16.53
CA ARG A 124 4.49 23.02 17.24
C ARG A 124 4.72 23.00 18.75
N GLY A 125 5.23 21.89 19.29
CA GLY A 125 5.58 21.75 20.71
C GLY A 125 6.75 22.64 21.15
N ARG A 126 7.63 23.03 20.22
CA ARG A 126 8.79 23.91 20.47
C ARG A 126 8.54 25.38 20.10
N ARG A 127 7.39 25.74 19.53
CA ARG A 127 7.14 27.12 19.02
C ARG A 127 7.37 28.23 20.04
N GLN A 128 7.09 27.96 21.30
CA GLN A 128 7.25 28.90 22.42
C GLN A 128 8.59 28.75 23.15
N ASN A 129 9.43 27.80 22.74
CA ASN A 129 10.74 27.60 23.31
C ASN A 129 11.74 28.62 22.72
N LEU A 130 12.52 29.22 23.60
CA LEU A 130 13.67 30.07 23.35
C LEU A 130 14.92 29.31 23.79
N GLN A 131 15.95 29.32 22.94
CA GLN A 131 17.25 28.73 23.23
C GLN A 131 18.29 29.82 23.44
N ILE A 132 18.86 29.87 24.64
CA ILE A 132 19.92 30.81 25.03
C ILE A 132 21.25 30.08 25.01
N ARG A 133 22.18 30.52 24.16
CA ARG A 133 23.51 29.95 24.02
C ARG A 133 24.56 30.91 24.57
N GLY A 134 25.54 30.38 25.28
CA GLY A 134 26.66 31.17 25.82
C GLY A 134 26.42 31.76 27.20
N LEU A 135 25.36 31.35 27.91
CA LEU A 135 25.14 31.74 29.31
C LEU A 135 26.00 30.87 30.23
N GLN A 136 26.78 31.51 31.13
CA GLN A 136 27.63 30.82 32.10
C GLN A 136 26.87 29.75 32.88
N GLU A 137 27.53 28.65 33.21
CA GLU A 137 26.87 27.58 33.97
C GLU A 137 26.62 27.97 35.43
N GLY A 138 25.36 27.92 35.83
CA GLY A 138 24.91 28.27 37.18
C GLY A 138 23.48 27.82 37.42
N GLU A 139 22.82 28.45 38.38
CA GLU A 139 21.38 28.32 38.59
C GLU A 139 20.63 29.12 37.52
N ASP A 140 19.67 28.48 36.86
CA ASP A 140 18.82 29.10 35.84
C ASP A 140 17.37 29.13 36.31
N THR A 141 17.15 29.67 37.51
CA THR A 141 15.77 29.83 38.00
C THR A 141 15.00 30.80 37.08
N PRO A 142 13.66 30.66 36.97
CA PRO A 142 12.86 31.57 36.15
C PRO A 142 13.09 33.05 36.49
N ALA A 143 13.30 33.38 37.76
CA ALA A 143 13.60 34.74 38.21
C ALA A 143 14.95 35.26 37.69
N GLN A 144 16.01 34.46 37.80
CA GLN A 144 17.33 34.80 37.26
C GLN A 144 17.27 34.95 35.74
N LEU A 145 16.60 34.03 35.03
CA LEU A 145 16.48 34.11 33.58
C LEU A 145 15.67 35.32 33.11
N LYS A 146 14.65 35.74 33.87
CA LYS A 146 13.92 36.98 33.60
C LYS A 146 14.87 38.17 33.69
N ASP A 147 15.60 38.29 34.79
CA ASP A 147 16.54 39.40 35.01
C ASP A 147 17.62 39.42 33.92
N THR A 148 18.21 38.25 33.63
CA THR A 148 19.18 38.09 32.56
C THR A 148 18.59 38.49 31.20
N LEU A 149 17.42 37.99 30.79
CA LEU A 149 16.83 38.35 29.50
C LEU A 149 16.53 39.85 29.40
N ASN A 150 16.02 40.46 30.47
CA ASN A 150 15.79 41.90 30.50
C ASN A 150 17.10 42.68 30.37
N ASP A 151 18.15 42.28 31.09
CA ASP A 151 19.49 42.88 30.99
C ASP A 151 20.07 42.74 29.57
N LEU A 152 19.96 41.54 28.97
CA LEU A 152 20.42 41.24 27.61
C LEU A 152 19.74 42.14 26.56
N LEU A 153 18.44 42.42 26.76
CA LEU A 153 17.63 43.25 25.88
C LEU A 153 17.58 44.73 26.31
N SER A 154 18.38 45.12 27.31
CA SER A 154 18.34 46.44 27.98
C SER A 154 16.93 46.95 28.27
N ARG A 155 16.07 46.05 28.72
CA ARG A 155 14.72 46.34 29.22
C ARG A 155 14.79 46.55 30.73
N PRO A 156 13.86 47.31 31.33
CA PRO A 156 13.75 47.39 32.78
C PRO A 156 13.59 45.98 33.38
N ARG A 157 14.27 45.68 34.50
CA ARG A 157 14.20 44.35 35.15
C ARG A 157 12.79 44.01 35.64
N GLU A 158 11.98 45.03 35.85
CA GLU A 158 10.58 44.93 36.24
C GLU A 158 9.69 44.41 35.08
N THR A 159 10.19 44.41 33.84
CA THR A 159 9.44 43.92 32.68
C THR A 159 9.06 42.45 32.90
N PRO A 160 7.75 42.12 32.89
CA PRO A 160 7.32 40.77 33.18
C PRO A 160 7.70 39.83 32.04
N ILE A 161 8.36 38.72 32.38
CA ILE A 161 8.62 37.60 31.48
C ILE A 161 8.25 36.34 32.24
N GLU A 162 7.15 35.71 31.83
CA GLU A 162 6.65 34.49 32.44
C GLU A 162 7.15 33.26 31.68
N PHE A 163 7.73 32.33 32.43
CA PHE A 163 8.23 31.07 31.91
C PHE A 163 7.39 29.91 32.44
N VAL A 164 6.93 29.05 31.54
CA VAL A 164 6.27 27.79 31.89
C VAL A 164 7.29 26.77 32.38
N ARG A 165 8.47 26.74 31.74
CA ARG A 165 9.58 25.85 32.09
C ARG A 165 10.89 26.48 31.66
N ALA A 166 11.95 26.22 32.41
CA ALA A 166 13.31 26.53 32.03
C ALA A 166 14.27 25.46 32.53
N HIS A 167 15.19 25.03 31.67
CA HIS A 167 16.17 24.01 31.99
C HIS A 167 17.36 24.12 31.04
N ARG A 168 18.52 23.60 31.45
CA ARG A 168 19.64 23.40 30.52
C ARG A 168 19.40 22.19 29.64
N ALA A 169 19.98 22.24 28.44
CA ALA A 169 20.03 21.10 27.53
C ALA A 169 20.52 19.84 28.27
N LEU A 170 19.85 18.71 28.05
CA LEU A 170 20.08 17.41 28.70
C LEU A 170 21.34 16.70 28.17
N ARG A 171 22.43 17.45 28.04
CA ARG A 171 23.77 16.93 27.75
C ARG A 171 24.62 16.93 29.00
N LEU A 172 25.60 16.02 29.06
CA LEU A 172 26.59 15.99 30.13
C LEU A 172 27.30 17.35 30.22
N ARG A 173 27.56 17.78 31.46
CA ARG A 173 28.36 18.96 31.74
C ARG A 173 29.76 18.75 31.16
N GLY A 174 30.20 19.66 30.31
CA GLY A 174 31.55 19.63 29.77
C GLY A 174 32.61 20.04 30.80
N PRO A 175 33.91 19.88 30.49
CA PRO A 175 34.97 20.50 31.27
C PRO A 175 34.85 22.04 31.27
N PRO A 176 35.51 22.76 32.18
CA PRO A 176 35.39 24.23 32.29
C PRO A 176 35.74 25.00 31.01
N GLU A 177 36.57 24.42 30.14
CA GLU A 177 36.99 25.00 28.85
C GLU A 177 35.97 24.76 27.72
N ALA A 178 35.02 23.84 27.92
CA ALA A 178 33.99 23.55 26.94
C ALA A 178 32.88 24.62 26.96
N PRO A 179 32.18 24.84 25.83
CA PRO A 179 31.09 25.80 25.77
C PRO A 179 29.96 25.40 26.73
N PRO A 180 29.38 26.36 27.47
CA PRO A 180 28.33 26.08 28.45
C PRO A 180 27.10 25.45 27.79
N ARG A 181 26.32 24.71 28.57
CA ARG A 181 25.07 24.11 28.06
C ARG A 181 24.03 25.19 27.77
N ASP A 182 23.44 25.12 26.58
CA ASP A 182 22.34 25.98 26.18
C ASP A 182 21.19 25.88 27.19
N VAL A 183 20.56 27.02 27.50
CA VAL A 183 19.34 27.08 28.31
C VAL A 183 18.15 27.07 27.37
N ILE A 184 17.21 26.16 27.61
CA ILE A 184 15.95 26.05 26.90
C ILE A 184 14.85 26.53 27.84
N CYS A 185 14.19 27.61 27.47
CA CYS A 185 13.11 28.22 28.24
C CYS A 185 11.85 28.34 27.40
N CYS A 186 10.70 27.98 27.97
CA CYS A 186 9.40 28.02 27.32
C CYS A 186 8.63 29.21 27.87
N LEU A 187 8.36 30.18 27.01
CA LEU A 187 7.59 31.36 27.37
C LEU A 187 6.10 31.04 27.36
N GLU A 188 5.34 31.69 28.25
CA GLU A 188 3.88 31.53 28.27
C GLU A 188 3.22 32.10 27.01
N LEU A 189 3.79 33.17 26.43
CA LEU A 189 3.25 33.88 25.27
C LEU A 189 4.17 33.76 24.05
N TYR A 190 3.63 33.25 22.93
CA TYR A 190 4.37 33.15 21.67
C TYR A 190 4.81 34.52 21.12
N ALA A 191 3.95 35.54 21.24
CA ALA A 191 4.24 36.90 20.78
C ALA A 191 5.48 37.48 21.47
N LEU A 192 5.58 37.32 22.80
CA LEU A 192 6.73 37.78 23.59
C LEU A 192 8.03 37.09 23.12
N LYS A 193 7.98 35.79 22.82
CA LYS A 193 9.13 35.06 22.30
C LYS A 193 9.59 35.61 20.94
N GLU A 194 8.68 35.94 20.03
CA GLU A 194 9.04 36.53 18.72
C GLU A 194 9.61 37.93 18.86
N GLU A 195 9.05 38.74 19.78
CA GLU A 195 9.54 40.08 20.09
C GLU A 195 10.99 40.04 20.62
N ILE A 196 11.25 39.16 21.60
CA ILE A 196 12.60 38.93 22.15
C ILE A 196 13.59 38.52 21.04
N LEU A 197 13.19 37.57 20.18
CA LEU A 197 14.05 37.13 19.07
C LEU A 197 14.28 38.24 18.04
N HIS A 198 13.28 39.07 17.77
CA HIS A 198 13.40 40.18 16.84
C HIS A 198 14.37 41.25 17.37
N GLU A 199 14.21 41.65 18.63
CA GLU A 199 15.12 42.60 19.28
C GLU A 199 16.55 42.06 19.35
N ALA A 200 16.71 40.79 19.68
CA ALA A 200 18.03 40.15 19.73
C ALA A 200 18.73 40.21 18.36
N ARG A 201 18.01 39.95 17.27
CA ARG A 201 18.54 40.06 15.91
C ARG A 201 18.90 41.50 15.54
N ASN A 202 18.08 42.47 15.93
CA ASN A 202 18.31 43.88 15.62
C ASN A 202 19.52 44.45 16.38
N ARG A 203 19.78 43.96 17.60
CA ARG A 203 20.93 44.36 18.41
C ARG A 203 22.26 43.81 17.86
N GLY A 204 22.23 42.63 17.25
CA GLY A 204 23.44 41.97 16.76
C GLY A 204 24.20 41.27 17.89
N GLU A 205 25.34 41.82 18.31
CA GLU A 205 26.15 41.22 19.37
C GLU A 205 25.60 41.55 20.75
N ILE A 206 25.33 40.50 21.54
CA ILE A 206 24.84 40.61 22.90
C ILE A 206 25.89 39.99 23.82
N THR A 207 26.26 40.71 24.89
CA THR A 207 27.21 40.23 25.89
C THR A 207 26.59 40.24 27.29
N HIS A 208 26.92 39.22 28.08
CA HIS A 208 26.53 39.08 29.48
C HIS A 208 27.72 38.60 30.28
N GLU A 209 28.11 39.31 31.34
CA GLU A 209 29.23 38.93 32.22
C GLU A 209 30.52 38.59 31.43
N GLY A 210 30.79 39.36 30.37
CA GLY A 210 31.97 39.18 29.52
C GLY A 210 31.89 38.02 28.51
N GLN A 211 30.76 37.30 28.42
CA GLN A 211 30.54 36.25 27.42
C GLN A 211 29.56 36.69 26.32
N HIS A 212 29.80 36.21 25.09
CA HIS A 212 28.87 36.42 23.99
C HIS A 212 27.66 35.49 24.12
N VAL A 213 26.48 36.09 24.22
CA VAL A 213 25.21 35.37 24.32
C VAL A 213 24.47 35.46 23.01
N LYS A 214 23.84 34.36 22.59
CA LYS A 214 23.01 34.30 21.38
C LYS A 214 21.66 33.69 21.69
N LEU A 215 20.62 34.30 21.13
CA LEU A 215 19.22 33.88 21.28
C LEU A 215 18.73 33.26 19.98
N TYR A 216 18.22 32.02 20.06
CA TYR A 216 17.73 31.26 18.92
C TYR A 216 16.31 30.72 19.17
N PRO A 217 15.50 30.54 18.11
CA PRO A 217 14.33 29.68 18.22
C PRO A 217 14.77 28.23 18.41
N ASP A 218 14.11 27.50 19.32
CA ASP A 218 14.28 26.06 19.43
C ASP A 218 13.48 25.38 18.30
N LEU A 219 14.19 24.69 17.41
CA LEU A 219 13.64 24.04 16.23
C LEU A 219 14.07 22.60 16.21
N CYS A 220 13.26 21.74 15.61
CA CYS A 220 13.66 20.35 15.44
C CYS A 220 14.90 20.25 14.51
N PRO A 221 15.71 19.19 14.66
CA PRO A 221 16.94 19.04 13.86
C PRO A 221 16.71 19.03 12.35
N THR A 222 15.61 18.44 11.87
CA THR A 222 15.29 18.39 10.43
C THR A 222 15.02 19.79 9.88
N THR A 223 14.21 20.59 10.59
CA THR A 223 13.97 21.99 10.22
C THR A 223 15.23 22.84 10.27
N LEU A 224 16.14 22.59 11.24
CA LEU A 224 17.44 23.26 11.27
C LEU A 224 18.29 22.89 10.04
N GLY A 225 18.27 21.63 9.61
CA GLY A 225 18.93 21.17 8.38
C GLY A 225 18.51 22.00 7.17
N TYR A 226 17.19 22.15 6.95
CA TYR A 226 16.66 22.94 5.83
C TYR A 226 17.04 24.43 5.86
N ARG A 227 17.40 24.98 7.02
CA ARG A 227 17.83 26.37 7.17
C ARG A 227 19.32 26.58 6.92
N ILE A 228 20.13 25.56 7.15
CA ILE A 228 21.58 25.61 6.90
C ILE A 228 21.87 25.44 5.40
N GLU A 229 21.03 24.68 4.69
CA GLU A 229 21.16 24.43 3.25
C GLU A 229 20.71 25.60 2.35
N ARG A 230 20.16 26.68 2.93
CA ARG A 230 19.72 27.89 2.21
C ARG A 230 20.69 29.04 2.41
#